data_AF-A0A847QLL1-F1
#
_entry.id   AF-A0A847QLL1-F1
#
_cell.length_a   1.000
_cell.length_b   1.000
_cell.length_c   1.000
_cell.angle_alpha   90.00
_cell.angle_beta   90.00
_cell.angle_gamma   90.00
#
_symmetry.space_group_name_H-M   'P 1'
#
loop_
_entity.id
_entity.type
_entity.pdbx_description
1 polymer ?
#
loop_
_entity_poly.entity_id
_entity_poly.type
_entity_poly.pdbx_seq_one_letter_code
_entity_poly.pdbx_strand_id
1 'polypeptide(L)'
;RPGTDLAMLLAIAYVLFDEDLYDHEYVEKWVEPKGFEKFRAYVMGQEDGQPKTPQWAEEITTVPAETIHAFARLYAKSKPVHLQFYYAPAKRHLGEYSATAAMLLQAMTGNLSIPGGCIVQEHLPDEIVEGNIDPDVKASQALKTNQQNKIKSMQEIEEDLIINTLSKTGNNIALTAELLGISKSTLYRRVKKLGINK
;
A
#
# COMPACT_ATOMS: atom_id res chain seq x y z
N ARG A 1 14.12 11.85 -17.92
CA ARG A 1 14.97 12.61 -16.95
C ARG A 1 14.75 12.01 -15.54
N PRO A 2 15.77 11.86 -14.66
CA PRO A 2 15.54 11.34 -13.30
C PRO A 2 14.71 12.29 -12.44
N GLY A 3 13.80 11.76 -11.62
CA GLY A 3 13.00 12.55 -10.67
C GLY A 3 11.83 13.30 -11.31
N THR A 4 11.43 12.93 -12.53
CA THR A 4 10.32 13.59 -13.26
C THR A 4 9.13 12.65 -13.48
N ASP A 5 9.08 11.56 -12.70
CA ASP A 5 8.07 10.51 -12.82
C ASP A 5 6.65 11.06 -12.60
N LEU A 6 6.47 11.95 -11.62
CA LEU A 6 5.17 12.60 -11.37
C LEU A 6 4.66 13.36 -12.59
N ALA A 7 5.52 14.10 -13.30
CA ALA A 7 5.11 14.86 -14.48
C ALA A 7 4.64 13.92 -15.61
N MET A 8 5.33 12.79 -15.81
CA MET A 8 4.92 11.76 -16.75
C MET A 8 3.53 11.19 -16.38
N LEU A 9 3.32 10.83 -15.12
CA LEU A 9 2.08 10.21 -14.64
C LEU A 9 0.89 11.18 -14.72
N LEU A 10 1.09 12.47 -14.41
CA LEU A 10 0.06 13.49 -14.56
C LEU A 10 -0.31 13.72 -16.03
N ALA A 11 0.65 13.69 -16.95
CA ALA A 11 0.35 13.81 -18.37
C ALA A 11 -0.36 12.59 -18.96
N ILE A 12 -0.08 11.40 -18.45
CA ILE A 12 -0.88 10.21 -18.77
C ILE A 12 -2.32 10.41 -18.27
N ALA A 13 -2.51 10.85 -17.01
CA ALA A 13 -3.84 11.13 -16.47
C ALA A 13 -4.59 12.19 -17.30
N TYR A 14 -3.90 13.23 -17.77
CA TYR A 14 -4.46 14.24 -18.65
C TYR A 14 -5.05 13.62 -19.91
N VAL A 15 -4.29 12.76 -20.61
CA VAL A 15 -4.78 12.08 -21.82
C VAL A 15 -5.98 11.19 -21.52
N LEU A 16 -5.98 10.48 -20.37
CA LEU A 16 -7.13 9.68 -19.97
C LEU A 16 -8.40 10.51 -19.76
N PHE A 17 -8.28 11.71 -19.20
CA PHE A 17 -9.42 12.63 -19.01
C PHE A 17 -9.84 13.34 -20.29
N ASP A 18 -8.89 13.79 -21.10
CA ASP A 18 -9.13 14.58 -22.32
C ASP A 18 -9.76 13.72 -23.43
N GLU A 19 -9.29 12.47 -23.57
CA GLU A 19 -9.79 11.51 -24.55
C GLU A 19 -10.89 10.58 -23.99
N ASP A 20 -11.33 10.80 -22.75
CA ASP A 20 -12.35 10.00 -22.07
C ASP A 20 -12.07 8.48 -22.06
N LEU A 21 -10.82 8.12 -21.72
CA LEU A 21 -10.31 6.73 -21.80
C LEU A 21 -10.27 6.00 -20.45
N TYR A 22 -10.74 6.63 -19.37
CA TYR A 22 -10.78 6.00 -18.06
C TYR A 22 -12.01 5.08 -17.90
N ASP A 23 -11.97 4.20 -16.91
CA ASP A 23 -13.02 3.23 -16.63
C ASP A 23 -14.15 3.86 -15.82
N HIS A 24 -15.16 4.39 -16.51
CA HIS A 24 -16.30 5.08 -15.89
C HIS A 24 -17.04 4.22 -14.87
N GLU A 25 -17.32 2.95 -15.21
CA GLU A 25 -18.05 2.03 -14.33
C GLU A 25 -17.26 1.74 -13.05
N TYR A 26 -15.95 1.53 -13.17
CA TYR A 26 -15.09 1.33 -12.02
C TYR A 26 -15.01 2.59 -11.15
N VAL A 27 -14.79 3.75 -11.76
CA VAL A 27 -14.65 5.03 -11.05
C VAL A 27 -15.93 5.39 -10.31
N GLU A 28 -17.09 5.28 -10.95
CA GLU A 28 -18.39 5.57 -10.32
C GLU A 28 -18.64 4.68 -9.10
N LYS A 29 -18.23 3.42 -9.18
CA LYS A 29 -18.49 2.44 -8.13
C LYS A 29 -17.51 2.51 -6.96
N TRP A 30 -16.22 2.80 -7.22
CA TRP A 30 -15.15 2.53 -6.24
C TRP A 30 -14.28 3.74 -5.90
N VAL A 31 -14.39 4.86 -6.60
CA VAL A 31 -13.55 6.04 -6.36
C VAL A 31 -14.36 7.14 -5.69
N GLU A 32 -13.80 7.80 -4.67
CA GLU A 32 -14.49 8.89 -3.98
C GLU A 32 -14.68 10.08 -4.95
N PRO A 33 -15.93 10.49 -5.23
CA PRO A 33 -16.23 11.38 -6.35
C PRO A 33 -15.66 12.79 -6.19
N LYS A 34 -15.62 13.34 -4.97
CA LYS A 34 -15.11 14.72 -4.77
C LYS A 34 -13.59 14.78 -4.96
N GLY A 35 -12.88 13.78 -4.50
CA GLY A 35 -11.44 13.61 -4.69
C GLY A 35 -11.09 13.41 -6.15
N PHE A 36 -11.90 12.63 -6.88
CA PHE A 36 -11.73 12.42 -8.32
C PHE A 36 -11.89 13.72 -9.10
N GLU A 37 -12.96 14.48 -8.86
CA GLU A 37 -13.18 15.77 -9.52
C GLU A 37 -12.11 16.80 -9.16
N LYS A 38 -11.65 16.82 -7.90
CA LYS A 38 -10.54 17.70 -7.51
C LYS A 38 -9.25 17.34 -8.25
N PHE A 39 -8.94 16.04 -8.37
CA PHE A 39 -7.78 15.59 -9.13
C PHE A 39 -7.90 15.95 -10.61
N ARG A 40 -9.08 15.75 -11.21
CA ARG A 40 -9.38 16.15 -12.59
C ARG A 40 -9.18 17.65 -12.79
N ALA A 41 -9.72 18.49 -11.91
CA ALA A 41 -9.56 19.94 -11.98
C ALA A 41 -8.08 20.37 -11.98
N TYR A 42 -7.25 19.76 -11.12
CA TYR A 42 -5.81 20.02 -11.08
C TYR A 42 -5.09 19.56 -12.36
N VAL A 43 -5.37 18.34 -12.84
CA VAL A 43 -4.75 17.76 -14.04
C VAL A 43 -5.12 18.56 -15.29
N MET A 44 -6.39 18.97 -15.40
CA MET A 44 -6.90 19.76 -16.52
C MET A 44 -6.55 21.26 -16.42
N GLY A 45 -5.82 21.68 -15.38
CA GLY A 45 -5.37 23.06 -15.21
C GLY A 45 -6.44 24.05 -14.76
N GLN A 46 -7.58 23.57 -14.26
CA GLN A 46 -8.68 24.41 -13.80
C GLN A 46 -8.39 25.05 -12.43
N GLU A 47 -7.53 24.43 -11.62
CA GLU A 47 -7.13 24.95 -10.30
C GLU A 47 -5.96 25.96 -10.38
N ASP A 48 -4.96 25.69 -11.21
CA ASP A 48 -3.69 26.43 -11.24
C ASP A 48 -3.38 27.11 -12.59
N GLY A 49 -4.27 26.99 -13.59
CA GLY A 49 -4.08 27.52 -14.94
C GLY A 49 -3.08 26.76 -15.81
N GLN A 50 -2.51 25.65 -15.31
CA GLN A 50 -1.50 24.87 -16.03
C GLN A 50 -2.04 23.47 -16.33
N PRO A 51 -2.65 23.22 -17.51
CA PRO A 51 -3.03 21.88 -17.89
C PRO A 51 -1.77 21.00 -17.99
N LYS A 52 -1.86 19.78 -17.45
CA LYS A 52 -0.74 18.84 -17.37
C LYS A 52 -0.61 18.05 -18.67
N THR A 53 -0.55 18.75 -19.81
CA THR A 53 -0.54 18.13 -21.14
C THR A 53 0.73 17.32 -21.41
N PRO A 54 0.72 16.41 -22.40
CA PRO A 54 1.95 15.78 -22.88
C PRO A 54 3.05 16.76 -23.30
N GLN A 55 2.71 17.91 -23.90
CA GLN A 55 3.68 18.95 -24.27
C GLN A 55 4.30 19.61 -23.02
N TRP A 56 3.49 19.87 -21.99
CA TRP A 56 4.00 20.34 -20.70
C TRP A 56 4.96 19.32 -20.07
N ALA A 57 4.61 18.03 -20.11
CA ALA A 57 5.47 16.99 -19.56
C ALA A 57 6.74 16.75 -20.40
N GLU A 58 6.73 17.00 -21.71
CA GLU A 58 7.91 16.86 -22.57
C GLU A 58 9.07 17.76 -22.11
N GLU A 59 8.79 19.03 -21.79
CA GLU A 59 9.79 19.99 -21.30
C GLU A 59 10.44 19.53 -19.99
N ILE A 60 9.67 18.84 -19.14
CA ILE A 60 10.10 18.37 -17.82
C ILE A 60 10.81 17.02 -17.93
N THR A 61 10.19 16.06 -18.60
CA THR A 61 10.62 14.65 -18.60
C THR A 61 11.67 14.32 -19.65
N THR A 62 11.79 15.16 -20.69
CA THR A 62 12.52 14.92 -21.94
C THR A 62 12.00 13.73 -22.75
N VAL A 63 10.75 13.31 -22.51
CA VAL A 63 10.06 12.29 -23.31
C VAL A 63 9.17 13.02 -24.32
N PRO A 64 9.26 12.71 -25.63
CA PRO A 64 8.42 13.37 -26.63
C PRO A 64 6.93 13.26 -26.31
N ALA A 65 6.16 14.34 -26.49
CA ALA A 65 4.72 14.38 -26.19
C ALA A 65 3.94 13.27 -26.92
N GLU A 66 4.30 13.00 -28.19
CA GLU A 66 3.74 11.91 -28.99
C GLU A 66 3.92 10.53 -28.32
N THR A 67 5.08 10.29 -27.71
CA THR A 67 5.35 9.05 -26.96
C THR A 67 4.48 8.94 -25.72
N ILE A 68 4.25 10.06 -25.02
CA ILE A 68 3.38 10.09 -23.83
C ILE A 68 1.92 9.83 -24.24
N HIS A 69 1.42 10.46 -25.31
CA HIS A 69 0.09 10.19 -25.88
C HIS A 69 -0.06 8.71 -26.27
N ALA A 70 0.89 8.18 -27.04
CA ALA A 70 0.86 6.79 -27.49
C ALA A 70 0.86 5.82 -26.31
N PHE A 71 1.70 6.08 -25.30
CA PHE A 71 1.74 5.26 -24.09
C PHE A 71 0.44 5.34 -23.29
N ALA A 72 -0.13 6.54 -23.08
CA ALA A 72 -1.39 6.69 -22.34
C ALA A 72 -2.55 5.93 -23.01
N ARG A 73 -2.67 6.03 -24.34
CA ARG A 73 -3.66 5.27 -25.12
C ARG A 73 -3.43 3.77 -25.06
N LEU A 74 -2.18 3.32 -25.15
CA LEU A 74 -1.82 1.91 -24.99
C LEU A 74 -2.18 1.40 -23.60
N TYR A 75 -1.83 2.15 -22.56
CA TYR A 75 -2.09 1.84 -21.17
C TYR A 75 -3.59 1.71 -20.90
N ALA A 76 -4.41 2.66 -21.37
CA ALA A 76 -5.86 2.62 -21.22
C ALA A 76 -6.52 1.38 -21.86
N LYS A 77 -6.03 0.98 -23.04
CA LYS A 77 -6.57 -0.15 -23.82
C LYS A 77 -6.08 -1.50 -23.34
N SER A 78 -4.96 -1.54 -22.63
CA SER A 78 -4.36 -2.79 -22.15
C SER A 78 -5.02 -3.15 -20.83
N LYS A 79 -5.87 -4.19 -20.81
CA LYS A 79 -6.51 -4.70 -19.60
C LYS A 79 -6.46 -6.24 -19.55
N PRO A 80 -6.08 -6.86 -18.41
CA PRO A 80 -5.59 -6.22 -17.19
C PRO A 80 -4.14 -5.71 -17.34
N VAL A 81 -3.79 -4.63 -16.62
CA VAL A 81 -2.41 -4.12 -16.56
C VAL A 81 -1.98 -3.83 -15.12
N HIS A 82 -0.76 -4.24 -14.81
CA HIS A 82 -0.07 -3.85 -13.60
C HIS A 82 1.00 -2.79 -13.89
N LEU A 83 0.71 -1.53 -13.52
CA LEU A 83 1.71 -0.47 -13.44
C LEU A 83 2.56 -0.67 -12.18
N GLN A 84 3.69 -1.35 -12.34
CA GLN A 84 4.59 -1.66 -11.23
C GLN A 84 5.45 -0.44 -10.85
N PHE A 85 5.07 0.25 -9.76
CA PHE A 85 5.84 1.35 -9.18
C PHE A 85 6.73 0.85 -8.05
N TYR A 86 8.04 0.73 -8.30
CA TYR A 86 8.98 0.18 -7.32
C TYR A 86 9.53 1.23 -6.34
N TYR A 87 10.40 0.83 -5.42
CA TYR A 87 10.85 1.70 -4.32
C TYR A 87 11.73 2.88 -4.72
N ALA A 88 12.36 2.85 -5.90
CA ALA A 88 13.37 3.84 -6.26
C ALA A 88 12.81 5.27 -6.47
N PRO A 89 11.71 5.48 -7.21
CA PRO A 89 11.15 6.81 -7.40
C PRO A 89 10.56 7.39 -6.10
N ALA A 90 10.03 6.55 -5.21
CA ALA A 90 9.55 6.97 -3.88
C ALA A 90 10.64 7.56 -2.97
N LYS A 91 11.92 7.23 -3.22
CA LYS A 91 13.07 7.73 -2.44
C LYS A 91 13.61 9.07 -2.94
N ARG A 92 12.92 9.71 -3.89
CA ARG A 92 13.24 11.06 -4.37
C ARG A 92 12.45 12.10 -3.57
N HIS A 93 12.86 13.36 -3.69
CA HIS A 93 12.11 14.46 -3.10
C HIS A 93 10.68 14.45 -3.65
N LEU A 94 9.68 14.51 -2.77
CA LEU A 94 8.26 14.46 -3.12
C LEU A 94 7.88 13.16 -3.87
N GLY A 95 8.62 12.07 -3.63
CA GLY A 95 8.40 10.77 -4.26
C GLY A 95 7.04 10.14 -3.89
N GLU A 96 6.48 10.50 -2.74
CA GLU A 96 5.14 10.10 -2.31
C GLU A 96 4.05 10.52 -3.30
N TYR A 97 4.21 11.66 -3.96
CA TYR A 97 3.26 12.14 -4.96
C TYR A 97 3.34 11.30 -6.24
N SER A 98 4.54 10.90 -6.66
CA SER A 98 4.69 9.99 -7.81
C SER A 98 4.11 8.60 -7.53
N ALA A 99 4.30 8.07 -6.32
CA ALA A 99 3.68 6.81 -5.90
C ALA A 99 2.14 6.91 -5.89
N THR A 100 1.62 8.02 -5.37
CA THR A 100 0.18 8.31 -5.34
C THR A 100 -0.38 8.39 -6.77
N ALA A 101 0.27 9.12 -7.67
CA ALA A 101 -0.16 9.26 -9.06
C ALA A 101 -0.19 7.90 -9.79
N ALA A 102 0.79 7.02 -9.54
CA ALA A 102 0.78 5.68 -10.11
C ALA A 102 -0.45 4.86 -9.66
N MET A 103 -0.82 4.96 -8.38
CA MET A 103 -2.01 4.31 -7.84
C MET A 103 -3.32 4.92 -8.38
N LEU A 104 -3.37 6.25 -8.55
CA LEU A 104 -4.51 6.93 -9.16
C LEU A 104 -4.73 6.47 -10.60
N LEU A 105 -3.67 6.28 -11.40
CA LEU A 105 -3.79 5.73 -12.75
C LEU A 105 -4.33 4.29 -12.75
N GLN A 106 -3.98 3.47 -11.76
CA GLN A 106 -4.53 2.13 -11.61
C GLN A 106 -6.02 2.17 -11.24
N ALA A 107 -6.43 3.10 -10.37
CA ALA A 107 -7.84 3.33 -10.05
C ALA A 107 -8.64 3.84 -11.25
N MET A 108 -8.11 4.82 -12.00
CA MET A 108 -8.72 5.37 -13.22
C MET A 108 -8.97 4.29 -14.28
N THR A 109 -8.12 3.26 -14.35
CA THR A 109 -8.22 2.23 -15.39
C THR A 109 -8.86 0.93 -14.89
N GLY A 110 -9.36 0.90 -13.65
CA GLY A 110 -10.03 -0.27 -13.07
C GLY A 110 -9.10 -1.47 -12.83
N ASN A 111 -7.80 -1.23 -12.68
CA ASN A 111 -6.77 -2.25 -12.54
C ASN A 111 -6.44 -2.59 -11.08
N LEU A 112 -7.24 -2.13 -10.11
CA LEU A 112 -7.11 -2.49 -8.70
C LEU A 112 -7.96 -3.71 -8.39
N SER A 113 -7.43 -4.63 -7.56
CA SER A 113 -8.17 -5.79 -7.04
C SER A 113 -8.68 -6.77 -8.09
N ILE A 114 -8.01 -6.86 -9.26
CA ILE A 114 -8.31 -7.83 -10.31
C ILE A 114 -7.09 -8.74 -10.60
N PRO A 115 -7.30 -10.00 -11.04
CA PRO A 115 -6.20 -10.86 -11.48
C PRO A 115 -5.38 -10.22 -12.60
N GLY A 116 -4.06 -10.12 -12.42
CA GLY A 116 -3.15 -9.42 -13.35
C GLY A 116 -3.06 -7.90 -13.16
N GLY A 117 -3.78 -7.34 -12.18
CA GLY A 117 -3.75 -5.93 -11.79
C GLY A 117 -2.77 -5.61 -10.65
N CYS A 118 -2.93 -4.45 -10.01
CA CYS A 118 -1.96 -3.91 -9.04
C CYS A 118 -1.89 -4.62 -7.69
N ILE A 119 -3.05 -5.02 -7.20
CA ILE A 119 -3.27 -5.56 -5.87
C ILE A 119 -4.22 -6.72 -6.10
N VAL A 120 -3.90 -7.89 -5.56
CA VAL A 120 -4.84 -9.00 -5.50
C VAL A 120 -5.47 -9.04 -4.12
N GLN A 121 -6.66 -9.63 -4.01
CA GLN A 121 -7.40 -9.73 -2.74
C GLN A 121 -6.56 -10.36 -1.62
N GLU A 122 -5.66 -11.28 -1.96
CA GLU A 122 -4.73 -11.96 -1.04
C GLU A 122 -3.72 -11.02 -0.37
N HIS A 123 -3.50 -9.83 -0.91
CA HIS A 123 -2.61 -8.82 -0.31
C HIS A 123 -3.32 -7.91 0.69
N LEU A 124 -4.65 -8.02 0.81
CA LEU A 124 -5.44 -7.20 1.73
C LEU A 124 -5.52 -7.89 3.11
N PRO A 125 -5.53 -7.12 4.21
CA PRO A 125 -5.82 -7.65 5.54
C PRO A 125 -7.18 -8.36 5.56
N ASP A 126 -7.30 -9.42 6.37
CA ASP A 126 -8.52 -10.23 6.49
C ASP A 126 -9.75 -9.36 6.82
N GLU A 127 -9.57 -8.30 7.60
CA GLU A 127 -10.63 -7.37 7.98
C GLU A 127 -11.25 -6.65 6.76
N ILE A 128 -10.42 -6.35 5.74
CA ILE A 128 -10.88 -5.77 4.49
C ILE A 128 -11.60 -6.81 3.64
N VAL A 129 -11.05 -8.03 3.59
CA VAL A 129 -11.59 -9.16 2.82
C VAL A 129 -12.96 -9.58 3.36
N GLU A 130 -13.13 -9.59 4.67
CA GLU A 130 -14.37 -9.95 5.37
C GLU A 130 -15.42 -8.82 5.37
N GLY A 131 -15.07 -7.63 4.87
CA GLY A 131 -15.98 -6.48 4.84
C GLY A 131 -16.25 -5.85 6.20
N ASN A 132 -15.42 -6.14 7.21
CA ASN A 132 -15.52 -5.63 8.57
C ASN A 132 -14.83 -4.25 8.72
N ILE A 133 -15.02 -3.37 7.73
CA ILE A 133 -14.47 -2.01 7.77
C ILE A 133 -15.61 -1.05 8.10
N ASP A 134 -15.46 -0.30 9.19
CA ASP A 134 -16.30 0.87 9.43
C ASP A 134 -15.84 2.00 8.46
N PRO A 135 -16.66 2.39 7.48
CA PRO A 135 -16.29 3.37 6.45
C PRO A 135 -16.05 4.78 7.01
N ASP A 136 -16.46 5.05 8.25
CA ASP A 136 -16.30 6.34 8.92
C ASP A 136 -15.07 6.44 9.83
N VAL A 137 -14.22 5.39 9.87
CA VAL A 137 -12.97 5.43 10.63
C VAL A 137 -12.04 6.45 9.98
N LYS A 138 -12.00 7.65 10.55
CA LYS A 138 -11.01 8.68 10.19
C LYS A 138 -9.62 8.04 10.30
N ALA A 139 -8.72 8.32 9.35
CA ALA A 139 -7.35 7.78 9.36
C ALA A 139 -6.62 7.99 10.72
N SER A 140 -7.01 9.02 11.48
CA SER A 140 -6.55 9.30 12.84
C SER A 140 -7.05 8.33 13.92
N GLN A 141 -8.19 7.66 13.73
CA GLN A 141 -8.70 6.59 14.58
C GLN A 141 -8.05 5.24 14.24
N ALA A 142 -7.83 4.91 12.96
CA ALA A 142 -7.14 3.67 12.57
C ALA A 142 -5.71 3.57 13.16
N LEU A 143 -4.99 4.71 13.23
CA LEU A 143 -3.71 4.80 13.93
C LEU A 143 -3.82 4.60 15.45
N LYS A 144 -4.95 4.97 16.07
CA LYS A 144 -5.21 4.73 17.49
C LYS A 144 -5.62 3.28 17.76
N THR A 145 -6.38 2.64 16.87
CA THR A 145 -6.72 1.22 16.98
C THR A 145 -5.47 0.33 16.90
N ASN A 146 -4.49 0.71 16.08
CA ASN A 146 -3.17 0.06 16.05
C ASN A 146 -2.32 0.30 17.30
N GLN A 147 -2.61 1.32 18.13
CA GLN A 147 -2.00 1.44 19.46
C GLN A 147 -2.72 0.56 20.50
N GLN A 148 -3.93 0.09 20.20
CA GLN A 148 -4.76 -0.72 21.09
C GLN A 148 -4.43 -2.21 21.00
N ASN A 149 -3.95 -2.67 19.84
CA ASN A 149 -3.11 -3.86 19.76
C ASN A 149 -1.76 -3.50 20.38
N LYS A 150 -1.68 -3.55 21.71
CA LYS A 150 -0.43 -3.41 22.47
C LYS A 150 0.54 -4.45 21.90
N ILE A 151 1.43 -4.03 20.99
CA ILE A 151 2.49 -4.88 20.44
C ILE A 151 3.23 -5.39 21.67
N LYS A 152 3.07 -6.69 21.96
CA LYS A 152 3.72 -7.30 23.10
C LYS A 152 5.21 -7.05 22.95
N SER A 153 5.82 -6.52 24.00
CA SER A 153 7.26 -6.38 24.05
C SER A 153 7.89 -7.75 23.78
N MET A 154 9.11 -7.76 23.24
CA MET A 154 9.85 -9.00 23.01
C MET A 154 9.91 -9.88 24.27
N GLN A 155 9.90 -9.25 25.45
CA GLN A 155 9.85 -9.94 26.74
C GLN A 155 8.49 -10.62 26.96
N GLU A 156 7.37 -9.91 26.82
CA GLU A 156 6.02 -10.47 26.98
C GLU A 156 5.78 -11.66 26.01
N ILE A 157 6.28 -11.59 24.77
CA ILE A 157 6.19 -12.70 23.80
C ILE A 157 6.99 -13.91 24.27
N GLU A 158 8.21 -13.68 24.75
CA GLU A 158 9.10 -14.74 25.25
C GLU A 158 8.50 -15.44 26.48
N GLU A 159 7.88 -14.68 27.38
CA GLU A 159 7.22 -15.18 28.59
C GLU A 159 6.04 -16.11 28.25
N ASP A 160 5.15 -15.66 27.35
CA ASP A 160 4.02 -16.46 26.87
C ASP A 160 4.48 -17.76 26.20
N LEU A 161 5.55 -17.68 25.42
CA LEU A 161 6.13 -18.84 24.73
C LEU A 161 6.64 -19.88 25.74
N ILE A 162 7.32 -19.42 26.81
CA ILE A 162 7.83 -20.29 27.88
C ILE A 162 6.68 -20.94 28.64
N ILE A 163 5.65 -20.17 29.03
CA ILE A 163 4.49 -20.66 29.78
C ILE A 163 3.72 -21.70 28.97
N ASN A 164 3.41 -21.40 27.71
CA ASN A 164 2.68 -22.32 26.84
C ASN A 164 3.45 -23.61 26.58
N THR A 165 4.77 -23.53 26.41
CA THR A 165 5.59 -24.72 26.17
C THR A 165 5.73 -25.57 27.44
N LEU A 166 5.86 -24.96 28.63
CA LEU A 166 5.84 -25.68 29.90
C LEU A 166 4.50 -26.41 30.14
N SER A 167 3.38 -25.76 29.84
CA SER A 167 2.06 -26.38 29.93
C SER A 167 1.95 -27.61 29.02
N LYS A 168 2.41 -27.49 27.76
CA LYS A 168 2.41 -28.60 26.78
C LYS A 168 3.31 -29.77 27.17
N THR A 169 4.41 -29.53 27.86
CA THR A 169 5.37 -30.58 28.27
C THR A 169 5.10 -31.12 29.66
N GLY A 170 4.04 -30.69 30.34
CA GLY A 170 3.74 -31.09 31.72
C GLY A 170 4.83 -30.65 32.70
N ASN A 171 5.35 -29.42 32.53
CA ASN A 171 6.43 -28.82 33.32
C ASN A 171 7.79 -29.55 33.20
N ASN A 172 8.01 -30.33 32.14
CA ASN A 172 9.31 -30.96 31.88
C ASN A 172 10.33 -29.95 31.33
N ILE A 173 11.21 -29.46 32.21
CA ILE A 173 12.23 -28.45 31.89
C ILE A 173 13.20 -28.89 30.79
N ALA A 174 13.57 -30.17 30.73
CA ALA A 174 14.53 -30.64 29.74
C ALA A 174 13.92 -30.62 28.33
N LEU A 175 12.67 -31.10 28.21
CA LEU A 175 11.93 -31.13 26.96
C LEU A 175 11.52 -29.72 26.51
N THR A 176 11.12 -28.86 27.44
CA THR A 176 10.82 -27.44 27.14
C THR A 176 12.04 -26.69 26.61
N ALA A 177 13.22 -26.90 27.21
CA ALA A 177 14.45 -26.24 26.75
C ALA A 177 14.81 -26.65 25.30
N GLU A 178 14.62 -27.93 24.98
CA GLU A 178 14.83 -28.48 23.64
C GLU A 178 13.85 -27.89 22.62
N LEU A 179 12.54 -27.88 22.93
CA LEU A 179 11.50 -27.32 22.06
C LEU A 179 11.66 -25.82 21.82
N LEU A 180 12.18 -25.08 22.80
CA LEU A 180 12.44 -23.65 22.70
C LEU A 180 13.81 -23.33 22.07
N GLY A 181 14.66 -24.32 21.81
CA GLY A 181 16.00 -24.12 21.26
C GLY A 181 16.94 -23.33 22.17
N ILE A 182 16.74 -23.37 23.50
CA ILE A 182 17.56 -22.64 24.48
C ILE A 182 18.24 -23.59 25.47
N SER A 183 19.33 -23.13 26.09
CA SER A 183 20.00 -23.93 27.13
C SER A 183 19.11 -24.08 28.37
N LYS A 184 19.19 -25.25 29.02
CA LYS A 184 18.46 -25.55 30.26
C LYS A 184 18.73 -24.49 31.34
N SER A 185 19.97 -24.03 31.48
CA SER A 185 20.37 -22.98 32.42
C SER A 185 19.69 -21.63 32.13
N THR A 186 19.52 -21.28 30.85
CA THR A 186 18.80 -20.07 30.43
C THR A 186 17.31 -20.17 30.75
N LEU A 187 16.70 -21.32 30.47
CA LEU A 187 15.31 -21.58 30.81
C LEU A 187 15.08 -21.50 32.33
N TYR A 188 15.93 -22.13 33.15
CA TYR A 188 15.82 -22.05 34.62
C TYR A 188 15.86 -20.62 35.14
N ARG A 189 16.77 -19.79 34.60
CA ARG A 189 16.87 -18.37 34.99
C ARG A 189 15.61 -17.59 34.62
N ARG A 190 15.01 -17.86 33.47
CA ARG A 190 13.80 -17.20 32.98
C ARG A 190 12.57 -17.63 33.76
N VAL A 191 12.39 -18.93 33.99
CA VAL A 191 11.32 -19.50 34.83
C VAL A 191 11.38 -18.94 36.26
N LYS A 192 12.58 -18.84 36.85
CA LYS A 192 12.77 -18.23 38.17
C LYS A 192 12.36 -16.76 38.21
N LYS A 193 12.66 -15.98 37.16
CA LYS A 193 12.25 -14.57 37.06
C LYS A 193 10.73 -14.43 36.92
N LEU A 194 10.08 -15.39 36.27
CA LEU A 194 8.63 -15.40 36.08
C LEU A 194 7.84 -15.82 37.31
N GLY A 195 8.50 -16.23 38.40
CA GLY A 195 7.82 -16.67 39.62
C GLY A 195 7.03 -17.98 39.44
N ILE A 196 7.24 -18.70 38.33
CA ILE A 196 6.66 -20.01 38.06
C ILE A 196 7.44 -21.01 38.92
N ASN A 197 7.05 -21.13 40.18
CA ASN A 197 7.56 -22.18 41.07
C ASN A 197 6.94 -23.53 40.69
N LYS A 198 7.78 -24.56 40.79
CA LYS A 198 7.46 -25.97 40.50
C LYS A 198 6.22 -26.47 41.23
#